data_AF-A0A1M5TCG4-F1
#
_entry.id   AF-A0A1M5TCG4-F1
#
_cell.length_a   1.000
_cell.length_b   1.000
_cell.length_c   1.000
_cell.angle_alpha   90.00
_cell.angle_beta   90.00
_cell.angle_gamma   90.00
#
_symmetry.space_group_name_H-M   'P 1'
#
loop_
_entity.id
_entity.type
_entity.pdbx_description
1 polymer ?
#
loop_
_entity_poly.entity_id
_entity_poly.type
_entity_poly.pdbx_seq_one_letter_code
_entity_poly.pdbx_strand_id
1 'polypeptide(L)' 'MRLFLPLTGFFVLAGSRLFAESFDRPIPQAQSATAELWYALACITLVLSMVVVQWLVSRR' A
#
# COMPACT_ATOMS: atom_id res chain seq x y z
N MET A 1 14.18 13.67 33.59
CA MET A 1 14.13 12.21 33.35
C MET A 1 13.00 11.50 34.08
N ARG A 2 12.67 11.87 35.32
CA ARG A 2 11.64 11.20 36.15
C ARG A 2 10.21 11.22 35.57
N LEU A 3 9.85 12.25 34.79
CA LEU A 3 8.52 12.38 34.17
C LEU A 3 8.43 11.72 32.78
N PHE A 4 9.55 11.55 32.09
CA PHE A 4 9.56 10.97 30.75
C PHE A 4 9.25 9.47 30.78
N LEU A 5 9.74 8.76 31.80
CA LEU A 5 9.54 7.31 31.97
C LEU A 5 8.05 6.91 32.16
N PRO A 6 7.25 7.56 33.04
CA PRO A 6 5.83 7.24 33.15
C PRO A 6 5.03 7.70 31.93
N LEU A 7 5.44 8.80 31.29
CA LEU A 7 4.77 9.31 30.09
C LEU A 7 4.94 8.36 28.90
N THR A 8 6.15 7.84 28.67
CA THR A 8 6.37 6.81 27.64
C THR A 8 5.63 5.52 27.98
N GLY A 9 5.62 5.09 29.24
CA GLY A 9 4.84 3.93 29.68
C GLY A 9 3.35 4.08 29.39
N PHE A 10 2.78 5.26 29.65
CA PHE A 10 1.38 5.57 29.35
C PHE A 10 1.07 5.47 27.85
N PHE A 11 1.89 6.07 26.98
CA PHE A 11 1.68 6.01 25.53
C PHE A 11 1.85 4.59 24.96
N VAL A 12 2.78 3.80 25.51
CA VAL A 12 2.97 2.39 25.10
C VAL A 12 1.76 1.54 25.47
N LEU A 13 1.18 1.73 26.66
CA LEU A 13 -0.02 1.01 27.09
C LEU A 13 -1.27 1.46 26.32
N ALA A 14 -1.42 2.76 26.07
CA ALA A 14 -2.53 3.32 25.30
C ALA A 14 -2.56 2.83 23.83
N GLY A 15 -1.40 2.62 23.21
CA GLY A 15 -1.29 2.06 21.85
C GLY A 15 -1.21 0.53 21.79
N SER A 16 -1.34 -0.16 22.92
CA SER A 16 -1.20 -1.61 22.97
C SER A 16 -2.42 -2.34 22.40
N ARG A 17 -2.19 -3.56 21.90
CA ARG A 17 -3.26 -4.43 21.33
C ARG A 17 -4.37 -4.77 22.33
N LEU A 18 -4.15 -4.54 23.62
CA LEU A 18 -5.15 -4.73 24.69
C LEU A 18 -6.40 -3.85 24.49
N PHE A 19 -6.27 -2.73 23.77
CA PHE A 19 -7.38 -1.83 23.44
C PHE A 19 -7.82 -1.93 21.95
N ALA A 20 -7.24 -2.87 21.19
CA ALA A 20 -7.52 -3.07 19.77
C ALA A 20 -8.51 -4.23 19.50
N GLU A 21 -9.18 -4.74 20.54
CA GLU A 21 -10.13 -5.87 20.45
C GLU A 21 -11.33 -5.57 19.54
N SER A 22 -11.71 -4.30 19.41
CA SER A 22 -12.77 -3.83 18.50
C SER A 22 -12.27 -3.45 17.11
N PHE A 23 -10.95 -3.50 16.86
CA PHE A 23 -10.40 -3.27 15.53
C PHE A 23 -10.51 -4.55 14.72
N ASP A 24 -11.66 -4.72 14.07
CA ASP A 24 -11.80 -5.74 13.05
C ASP A 24 -10.87 -5.35 11.90
N ARG A 25 -9.79 -6.11 11.73
CA ARG A 25 -8.83 -5.86 10.65
C ARG A 25 -9.62 -5.83 9.34
N PRO A 26 -9.48 -4.80 8.49
CA PRO A 26 -10.06 -4.85 7.17
C PRO A 26 -9.59 -6.13 6.49
N ILE A 27 -10.49 -7.10 6.33
CA ILE A 27 -10.19 -8.34 5.63
C ILE A 27 -9.84 -7.90 4.20
N PRO A 28 -8.71 -8.35 3.63
CA PRO A 28 -8.40 -8.06 2.25
C PRO A 28 -9.62 -8.42 1.41
N GLN A 29 -10.25 -7.40 0.81
CA GLN A 29 -11.35 -7.61 -0.10
C GLN A 29 -10.85 -8.55 -1.19
N ALA A 30 -11.65 -9.55 -1.55
CA ALA A 30 -11.28 -10.46 -2.63
C ALA A 30 -10.87 -9.61 -3.85
N GLN A 31 -9.73 -9.97 -4.45
CA GLN A 31 -9.21 -9.30 -5.64
C GLN A 31 -10.34 -9.18 -6.66
N SER A 32 -10.80 -7.95 -6.93
CA SER A 32 -11.99 -7.77 -7.73
C SER A 32 -11.65 -8.02 -9.20
N ALA A 33 -12.53 -8.74 -9.91
CA ALA A 33 -12.34 -9.00 -11.35
C ALA A 33 -12.13 -7.72 -12.16
N THR A 34 -12.71 -6.60 -11.71
CA THR A 34 -12.49 -5.28 -12.31
C THR A 34 -11.07 -4.76 -12.04
N ALA A 35 -10.54 -4.89 -10.81
CA ALA A 35 -9.18 -4.48 -10.49
C ALA A 35 -8.13 -5.28 -11.28
N GLU A 36 -8.35 -6.58 -11.46
CA GLU A 36 -7.48 -7.45 -12.27
C GLU A 36 -7.42 -6.99 -13.73
N LEU A 37 -8.57 -6.67 -14.32
CA LEU A 37 -8.66 -6.18 -15.70
C LEU A 37 -7.93 -4.85 -15.88
N TRP A 38 -8.14 -3.90 -14.96
CA TRP A 38 -7.48 -2.59 -15.02
C TRP A 38 -5.97 -2.71 -14.83
N TYR A 39 -5.52 -3.59 -13.93
CA TYR A 39 -4.11 -3.87 -13.74
C TYR A 39 -3.46 -4.45 -15.01
N ALA A 40 -4.09 -5.45 -15.62
CA ALA A 40 -3.60 -6.05 -16.87
C ALA A 40 -3.51 -5.02 -18.01
N LEU A 41 -4.53 -4.17 -18.17
CA LEU A 41 -4.54 -3.10 -19.16
C LEU A 41 -3.39 -2.11 -18.91
N ALA A 42 -3.19 -1.68 -17.66
CA ALA A 42 -2.10 -0.78 -17.29
C ALA A 42 -0.72 -1.37 -17.62
N CYS A 43 -0.50 -2.66 -17.33
CA CYS A 43 0.74 -3.36 -17.68
C CYS A 43 0.99 -3.37 -19.20
N ILE A 44 -0.04 -3.68 -19.99
CA ILE A 44 0.06 -3.67 -21.46
C ILE A 44 0.41 -2.26 -21.96
N THR A 45 -0.29 -1.24 -21.48
CA THR A 45 -0.04 0.15 -21.87
C THR A 45 1.36 0.62 -21.50
N LEU A 46 1.88 0.20 -20.33
CA LEU A 46 3.25 0.51 -19.91
C LEU A 46 4.28 -0.08 -20.89
N VAL A 47 4.16 -1.37 -21.21
CA VAL A 47 5.08 -2.03 -22.15
C VAL A 47 4.99 -1.41 -23.54
N LEU A 48 3.78 -1.14 -24.03
CA LEU A 48 3.58 -0.45 -25.31
C LEU A 48 4.24 0.93 -25.33
N SER A 49 4.14 1.69 -24.25
CA SER A 49 4.78 3.00 -24.13
C SER A 49 6.31 2.88 -24.26
N MET A 50 6.93 1.89 -23.62
CA MET A 50 8.36 1.65 -23.72
C MET A 50 8.77 1.30 -25.16
N VAL A 51 8.00 0.43 -25.83
CA VAL A 51 8.25 0.05 -27.23
C VAL A 51 8.13 1.26 -28.16
N VAL A 52 7.10 2.08 -27.99
CA VAL A 52 6.87 3.28 -28.80
C VAL A 52 8.01 4.28 -28.63
N VAL A 53 8.48 4.50 -27.41
CA VAL A 53 9.63 5.39 -27.14
C VAL A 53 10.90 4.83 -27.78
N GLN A 54 11.19 3.55 -27.57
CA GLN A 54 12.35 2.90 -28.19
C GLN A 54 12.32 3.01 -29.72
N TRP A 55 11.15 2.78 -30.32
CA TRP A 55 10.95 2.88 -31.75
C TRP A 55 11.16 4.32 -32.26
N LEU A 56 10.61 5.32 -31.56
CA LEU A 56 10.79 6.73 -31.89
C LEU A 56 12.27 7.15 -31.83
N VAL A 57 13.01 6.68 -30.83
CA VAL A 57 14.45 6.96 -30.69
C VAL A 57 15.25 6.24 -31.76
N SER A 58 14.95 4.97 -32.06
CA SER A 58 15.65 4.19 -33.08
C SER A 58 15.49 4.72 -34.51
N ARG A 59 14.50 5.59 -34.74
CA ARG A 59 14.22 6.24 -36.02
C ARG A 59 14.94 7.58 -36.20
N ARG A 60 15.59 8.09 -35.16
CA ARG A 60 16.50 9.25 -35.24
C ARG A 60 17.91 8.76 -35.50
#